data_AF-A0ABD6ETY2-F1
#
_entry.id   AF-A0ABD6ETY2-F1
#
_cell.length_a   1.000
_cell.length_b   1.000
_cell.length_c   1.000
_cell.angle_alpha   90.00
_cell.angle_beta   90.00
_cell.angle_gamma   90.00
#
_symmetry.space_group_name_H-M   'P 1'
#
loop_
_entity.id
_entity.type
_entity.pdbx_description
1 polymer ?
#
loop_
_entity_poly.entity_id
_entity_poly.type
_entity_poly.pdbx_seq_one_letter_code
_entity_poly.pdbx_strand_id
1 'polypeptide(L)'
;MTTSLKNMDSAISSLLKRLSDRQKRFERLLNELSKINELNSQITNIKFVLQDLIPSVETMNEILPESDRLPTLDFGRVLERTPVSSSDSSPEHPSSSHGRNESAGCKPIEPVDTYLIEPVEECHVIDEQSMSST
;
A
#
# COMPACT_ATOMS: atom_id res chain seq x y z
N MET A 1 -22.47 -47.53 -0.58
CA MET A 1 -21.61 -46.98 0.51
C MET A 1 -20.36 -46.26 -0.01
N THR A 2 -19.76 -46.68 -1.14
CA THR A 2 -18.53 -46.07 -1.69
C THR A 2 -18.69 -44.66 -2.29
N THR A 3 -19.90 -44.30 -2.76
CA THR A 3 -20.20 -42.99 -3.35
C THR A 3 -20.20 -41.86 -2.31
N SER A 4 -20.73 -42.10 -1.12
CA SER A 4 -20.73 -41.13 -0.02
C SER A 4 -19.32 -40.79 0.45
N LEU A 5 -18.47 -41.81 0.62
CA LEU A 5 -17.06 -41.64 0.97
C LEU A 5 -16.32 -40.82 -0.08
N LYS A 6 -16.49 -41.14 -1.37
CA LYS A 6 -15.86 -40.41 -2.47
C LYS A 6 -16.31 -38.94 -2.56
N ASN A 7 -17.58 -38.67 -2.28
CA ASN A 7 -18.10 -37.29 -2.22
C ASN A 7 -17.49 -36.52 -1.04
N MET A 8 -17.36 -37.17 0.12
CA MET A 8 -16.72 -36.59 1.30
C MET A 8 -15.23 -36.29 1.04
N ASP A 9 -14.49 -37.21 0.45
CA ASP A 9 -13.08 -37.01 0.08
C ASP A 9 -12.91 -35.84 -0.89
N SER A 10 -13.82 -35.69 -1.85
CA SER A 10 -13.85 -34.55 -2.77
C SER A 10 -14.12 -33.23 -2.04
N ALA A 11 -15.09 -33.21 -1.12
CA ALA A 11 -15.42 -32.03 -0.33
C ALA A 11 -14.26 -31.61 0.58
N ILE A 12 -13.59 -32.58 1.24
CA ILE A 12 -12.41 -32.35 2.07
C ILE A 12 -11.27 -31.79 1.21
N SER A 13 -11.00 -32.39 0.05
CA SER A 13 -9.95 -31.92 -0.86
C SER A 13 -10.21 -30.47 -1.32
N SER A 14 -11.47 -30.15 -1.64
CA SER A 14 -11.88 -28.79 -1.99
C SER A 14 -11.68 -27.81 -0.84
N LEU A 15 -12.07 -28.18 0.38
CA LEU A 15 -11.87 -27.37 1.58
C LEU A 15 -10.39 -27.12 1.86
N LEU A 16 -9.55 -28.16 1.79
CA LEU A 16 -8.10 -28.04 1.98
C LEU A 16 -7.46 -27.11 0.95
N LYS A 17 -7.89 -27.18 -0.31
CA LYS A 17 -7.43 -26.24 -1.34
C LYS A 17 -7.79 -24.80 -0.99
N ARG A 18 -9.05 -24.55 -0.61
CA ARG A 18 -9.51 -23.21 -0.21
C ARG A 18 -8.74 -22.67 1.00
N LEU A 19 -8.47 -23.54 1.99
CA LEU A 19 -7.68 -23.18 3.17
C LEU A 19 -6.23 -22.85 2.80
N SER A 20 -5.59 -23.65 1.94
CA SER A 20 -4.24 -23.38 1.45
C SER A 20 -4.16 -22.05 0.69
N ASP A 21 -5.13 -21.78 -0.18
CA ASP A 21 -5.19 -20.51 -0.92
C ASP A 21 -5.38 -19.32 0.03
N ARG A 22 -6.21 -19.47 1.07
CA ARG A 22 -6.37 -18.45 2.12
C ARG A 22 -5.10 -18.24 2.93
N GLN A 23 -4.40 -19.32 3.30
CA GLN A 23 -3.11 -19.24 3.99
C GLN A 23 -2.09 -18.44 3.18
N LYS A 24 -1.94 -18.74 1.88
CA LYS A 24 -1.03 -18.01 0.99
C LYS A 24 -1.34 -16.51 0.93
N ARG A 25 -2.63 -16.14 0.95
CA ARG A 25 -3.05 -14.72 0.99
C ARG A 25 -2.63 -14.06 2.30
N PHE A 26 -2.79 -14.74 3.44
CA PHE A 26 -2.33 -14.22 4.74
C PHE A 26 -0.82 -14.08 4.81
N GLU A 27 -0.05 -15.03 4.28
CA GLU A 27 1.41 -14.92 4.21
C GLU A 27 1.85 -13.69 3.42
N ARG A 28 1.18 -13.39 2.29
CA ARG A 28 1.43 -12.14 1.53
C ARG A 28 1.13 -10.89 2.36
N LEU A 29 -0.01 -10.87 3.07
CA LEU A 29 -0.39 -9.74 3.92
C LEU A 29 0.61 -9.52 5.06
N LEU A 30 1.10 -10.59 5.68
CA LEU A 30 2.14 -10.50 6.72
C LEU A 30 3.45 -9.93 6.15
N ASN A 31 3.85 -10.33 4.94
CA ASN A 31 5.02 -9.78 4.28
C ASN A 31 4.87 -8.28 3.98
N GLU A 32 3.72 -7.84 3.48
CA GLU A 32 3.46 -6.42 3.25
C GLU A 32 3.43 -5.62 4.56
N LEU A 33 2.82 -6.17 5.61
CA LEU A 33 2.82 -5.53 6.93
C LEU A 33 4.24 -5.39 7.49
N SER A 34 5.08 -6.41 7.32
CA SER A 34 6.49 -6.35 7.72
C SER A 34 7.25 -5.27 6.95
N LYS A 35 6.99 -5.12 5.65
CA LYS A 35 7.57 -4.07 4.81
C LYS A 35 7.13 -2.68 5.26
N ILE A 36 5.85 -2.50 5.60
CA ILE A 36 5.33 -1.24 6.14
C ILE A 36 6.02 -0.89 7.46
N ASN A 37 6.20 -1.87 8.35
CA ASN A 37 6.90 -1.65 9.62
C ASN A 37 8.36 -1.24 9.42
N GLU A 38 9.05 -1.85 8.46
CA GLU A 38 10.41 -1.47 8.11
C GLU A 38 10.47 -0.02 7.60
N LEU A 39 9.57 0.35 6.67
CA LEU A 39 9.48 1.73 6.18
C LEU A 39 9.16 2.72 7.31
N ASN A 40 8.26 2.36 8.22
CA ASN A 40 7.94 3.20 9.37
C ASN A 40 9.14 3.39 10.31
N SER A 41 9.93 2.33 10.52
CA SER A 41 11.20 2.40 11.27
C SER A 41 12.18 3.36 10.59
N GLN A 42 12.36 3.26 9.27
CA GLN A 42 13.23 4.15 8.51
C GLN A 42 12.78 5.61 8.58
N ILE A 43 11.48 5.89 8.42
CA ILE A 43 10.91 7.24 8.53
C ILE A 43 11.14 7.79 9.94
N THR A 44 10.95 6.98 10.97
CA THR A 44 11.18 7.38 12.36
C THR A 44 12.63 7.73 12.61
N ASN A 45 13.57 6.93 12.08
CA ASN A 45 15.00 7.22 12.17
C ASN A 45 15.34 8.54 11.47
N ILE A 46 14.84 8.76 10.25
CA ILE A 46 15.03 10.01 9.51
C ILE A 46 14.50 11.20 10.33
N LYS A 47 13.29 11.08 10.90
CA LYS A 47 12.71 12.12 11.74
C LYS A 47 13.60 12.43 12.95
N PHE A 48 14.17 11.41 13.59
CA PHE A 48 15.08 11.60 14.72
C PHE A 48 16.36 12.34 14.31
N VAL A 49 17.00 11.92 13.21
CA VAL A 49 18.18 12.59 12.66
C VAL A 49 17.88 14.05 12.30
N LEU A 50 16.73 14.32 11.70
CA LEU A 50 16.32 15.69 11.37
C LEU A 50 16.08 16.53 12.63
N GLN A 51 15.47 15.95 13.67
CA GLN A 51 15.27 16.63 14.95
C GLN A 51 16.60 16.98 15.64
N ASP A 52 17.60 16.09 15.56
CA ASP A 52 18.95 16.34 16.08
C ASP A 52 19.71 17.40 15.28
N LEU A 53 19.42 17.53 13.98
CA LEU A 53 20.03 18.54 13.12
C LEU A 53 19.60 19.98 13.47
N ILE A 54 18.36 20.17 13.97
CA ILE A 54 17.83 21.50 14.33
C ILE A 54 18.77 22.26 15.28
N PRO A 55 19.11 21.76 16.48
CA PRO A 55 19.94 22.49 17.43
C PRO A 55 21.36 22.73 16.90
N SER A 56 21.89 21.86 16.05
CA SER A 56 23.19 22.06 15.40
C SER A 56 23.16 23.27 14.46
N VAL A 57 22.14 23.37 13.61
CA VAL A 57 21.94 24.50 12.70
C VAL A 57 21.66 25.79 13.46
N GLU A 58 20.86 25.74 14.54
CA GLU A 58 20.62 26.89 15.41
C GLU A 58 21.92 27.39 16.05
N THR A 59 22.75 26.48 16.58
CA THR A 59 24.05 26.84 17.16
C THR A 59 24.96 27.51 16.12
N MET A 60 24.98 27.00 14.89
CA MET A 60 25.75 27.63 13.80
C MET A 60 25.20 29.02 13.44
N ASN A 61 23.88 29.18 13.43
CA ASN A 61 23.22 30.44 13.16
C ASN A 61 23.52 31.50 14.24
N GLU A 62 23.65 31.09 15.50
CA GLU A 62 23.98 31.97 16.62
C GLU A 62 25.39 32.57 16.55
N ILE A 63 26.32 31.93 15.82
CA ILE A 63 27.70 32.43 15.60
C ILE A 63 27.70 33.63 14.63
N LEU A 64 26.65 33.75 13.80
CA LEU A 64 26.54 34.85 12.85
C LEU A 64 26.19 36.18 13.58
N PRO A 65 26.65 37.32 13.05
CA PRO A 65 26.18 38.63 13.49
C PRO A 65 24.65 38.72 13.35
N GLU A 66 24.00 39.46 14.24
CA GLU A 66 22.52 39.56 14.27
C GLU A 66 21.90 39.96 12.93
N SER A 67 22.59 40.79 12.13
CA SER A 67 22.14 41.21 10.80
C SER A 67 22.05 40.09 9.78
N ASP A 68 22.83 39.03 9.97
CA ASP A 68 23.06 37.96 8.99
C ASP A 68 22.43 36.63 9.43
N ARG A 69 21.75 36.62 10.58
CA ARG A 69 21.08 35.43 11.12
C ARG A 69 19.96 34.98 10.19
N LEU A 70 19.94 33.70 9.92
CA LEU A 70 18.90 33.04 9.14
C LEU A 70 17.62 32.87 9.97
N PRO A 71 16.44 32.81 9.32
CA PRO A 71 15.22 32.38 9.97
C PRO A 71 15.36 30.96 10.53
N THR A 72 14.63 30.66 11.61
CA THR A 72 14.58 29.32 12.21
C THR A 72 14.21 28.27 11.17
N LEU A 73 14.93 27.15 11.19
CA LEU A 73 14.70 26.03 10.29
C LEU A 73 13.43 25.27 10.71
N ASP A 74 12.44 25.22 9.82
CA ASP A 74 11.18 24.49 10.04
C ASP A 74 11.02 23.38 9.00
N PHE A 75 11.23 22.14 9.43
CA PHE A 75 11.05 20.95 8.59
C PHE A 75 9.57 20.67 8.27
N GLY A 76 8.61 21.17 9.06
CA GLY A 76 7.18 21.00 8.79
C GLY A 76 6.80 21.53 7.41
N ARG A 77 7.29 22.73 7.07
CA ARG A 77 7.12 23.33 5.73
C ARG A 77 7.74 22.52 4.59
N VAL A 78 8.78 21.74 4.85
CA VAL A 78 9.43 20.91 3.84
C VAL A 78 8.64 19.62 3.62
N LEU A 79 8.15 18.99 4.69
CA LEU A 79 7.34 17.78 4.67
C LEU A 79 5.92 18.01 4.09
N GLU A 80 5.39 19.23 4.19
CA GLU A 80 4.09 19.61 3.63
C GLU A 80 4.13 19.89 2.12
N ARG A 81 5.31 19.95 1.50
CA ARG A 81 5.40 20.07 0.04
C ARG A 81 4.86 18.78 -0.57
N THR A 82 3.74 18.91 -1.28
CA THR A 82 3.17 17.83 -2.09
C THR A 82 4.29 17.24 -2.96
N PRO A 83 4.52 15.92 -2.97
CA PRO A 83 5.57 15.34 -3.80
C PRO A 83 5.30 15.74 -5.24
N VAL A 84 6.18 16.56 -5.80
CA VAL A 84 6.11 16.96 -7.20
C VAL A 84 6.33 15.68 -7.99
N SER A 85 5.31 15.22 -8.73
CA SER A 85 5.46 14.09 -9.63
C SER A 85 6.56 14.46 -10.63
N SER A 86 7.73 13.87 -10.50
CA SER A 86 8.87 14.06 -11.41
C SER A 86 8.55 13.44 -12.76
N SER A 87 7.73 14.11 -13.54
CA SER A 87 7.57 13.87 -14.97
C SER A 87 8.14 15.08 -15.70
N ASP A 88 9.09 14.79 -16.59
CA ASP A 88 9.78 15.68 -17.52
C ASP A 88 11.07 16.37 -17.04
N SER A 89 12.17 15.64 -17.18
CA SER A 89 13.45 16.25 -17.55
C SER A 89 13.85 15.69 -18.92
N SER A 90 13.36 16.32 -19.99
CA SER A 90 13.91 16.18 -21.35
C SER A 90 15.06 17.18 -21.55
N PRO A 91 16.25 16.77 -22.02
CA PRO A 91 17.28 17.71 -22.42
C PRO A 91 17.04 18.19 -23.86
N GLU A 92 17.02 19.51 -24.05
CA GLU A 92 16.95 20.16 -25.35
C GLU A 92 18.19 19.84 -26.22
N HIS A 93 17.96 19.41 -27.46
CA HIS A 93 18.88 19.61 -28.58
C HIS A 93 18.08 19.99 -29.85
N PRO A 94 18.64 20.83 -30.75
CA PRO A 94 17.85 21.61 -31.70
C PRO A 94 17.56 20.91 -33.04
N SER A 95 16.35 21.20 -33.55
CA SER A 95 15.93 21.37 -34.96
C SER A 95 16.17 20.25 -36.00
N SER A 96 15.10 19.61 -36.48
CA SER A 96 14.70 19.59 -37.91
C SER A 96 13.38 18.83 -38.13
N SER A 97 12.69 19.21 -39.21
CA SER A 97 11.29 19.03 -39.58
C SER A 97 10.79 17.61 -39.92
N HIS A 98 9.45 17.49 -39.83
CA HIS A 98 8.54 16.74 -40.72
C HIS A 98 7.98 15.39 -40.20
N GLY A 99 6.65 15.33 -40.00
CA GLY A 99 5.91 14.08 -40.14
C GLY A 99 4.86 13.76 -39.05
N ARG A 100 3.61 14.17 -39.32
CA ARG A 100 2.35 13.46 -39.04
C ARG A 100 2.07 12.87 -37.64
N ASN A 101 1.03 13.46 -37.04
CA ASN A 101 0.21 12.94 -35.97
C ASN A 101 -0.38 11.55 -36.31
N GLU A 102 -0.14 10.56 -35.45
CA GLU A 102 -1.11 9.50 -35.14
C GLU A 102 -1.06 9.20 -33.63
N SER A 103 -2.21 9.44 -33.00
CA SER A 103 -2.48 9.23 -31.59
C SER A 103 -2.64 7.74 -31.30
N ALA A 104 -1.75 7.15 -30.51
CA ALA A 104 -2.00 5.90 -29.80
C ALA A 104 -1.96 6.20 -28.29
N GLY A 105 -3.14 6.29 -27.69
CA GLY A 105 -3.33 6.74 -26.32
C GLY A 105 -2.64 5.87 -25.29
N CYS A 106 -2.11 6.53 -24.25
CA CYS A 106 -1.89 5.92 -22.95
C CYS A 106 -3.20 5.28 -22.50
N LYS A 107 -3.21 3.95 -22.37
CA LYS A 107 -4.32 3.26 -21.70
C LYS A 107 -4.32 3.69 -20.22
N PRO A 108 -5.47 4.09 -19.66
CA PRO A 108 -5.62 4.27 -18.22
C PRO A 108 -5.23 2.98 -17.50
N ILE A 109 -4.53 3.13 -16.37
CA ILE A 109 -4.30 2.04 -15.43
C ILE A 109 -5.67 1.65 -14.89
N GLU A 110 -6.15 0.47 -15.28
CA GLU A 110 -7.37 -0.12 -14.75
C GLU A 110 -7.24 -0.26 -13.23
N PRO A 111 -8.25 0.17 -12.43
CA PRO A 111 -8.29 -0.14 -11.02
C PRO A 111 -8.42 -1.65 -10.88
N VAL A 112 -7.35 -2.28 -10.39
CA VAL A 112 -7.34 -3.70 -10.10
C VAL A 112 -8.25 -3.95 -8.90
N ASP A 113 -9.49 -4.37 -9.16
CA ASP A 113 -10.53 -4.80 -8.20
C ASP A 113 -10.15 -6.05 -7.37
N THR A 114 -8.86 -6.27 -7.07
CA THR A 114 -8.39 -7.49 -6.38
C THR A 114 -8.48 -7.38 -4.85
N TYR A 115 -8.97 -6.26 -4.31
CA TYR A 115 -9.11 -6.05 -2.86
C TYR A 115 -10.55 -6.05 -2.36
N LEU A 116 -11.55 -6.31 -3.21
CA LEU A 116 -12.94 -6.36 -2.76
C LEU A 116 -13.16 -7.65 -1.97
N ILE A 117 -13.26 -7.53 -0.66
CA ILE A 117 -13.69 -8.62 0.22
C ILE A 117 -15.18 -8.80 -0.01
N GLU A 118 -15.58 -9.95 -0.55
CA GLU A 118 -17.00 -10.28 -0.73
C GLU A 118 -17.70 -10.37 0.64
N PRO A 119 -18.90 -9.78 0.78
CA PRO A 119 -19.68 -9.87 2.02
C PRO A 119 -20.08 -11.32 2.30
N VAL A 120 -20.09 -11.70 3.58
CA VAL A 120 -20.40 -13.06 4.04
C VAL A 120 -21.92 -13.26 4.09
N GLU A 121 -22.42 -14.33 3.46
CA GLU A 121 -23.83 -14.74 3.58
C GLU A 121 -24.12 -15.31 4.98
N GLU A 122 -25.18 -14.80 5.62
CA GLU A 122 -25.65 -15.28 6.92
C GLU A 122 -26.55 -16.51 6.75
N CYS A 123 -26.13 -17.65 7.30
CA CYS A 123 -26.98 -18.85 7.37
C CYS A 123 -27.87 -18.81 8.61
N HIS A 124 -29.20 -18.85 8.43
CA HIS A 124 -30.12 -19.10 9.55
C HIS A 124 -30.22 -20.60 9.84
N VAL A 125 -30.01 -20.95 11.11
CA VAL A 125 -30.20 -22.31 11.61
C VAL A 125 -31.68 -22.49 11.92
N ILE A 126 -32.34 -23.43 11.24
CA ILE A 126 -33.72 -23.80 11.52
C ILE A 126 -33.66 -25.00 12.45
N ASP A 127 -34.15 -24.83 13.68
CA ASP A 127 -34.41 -25.97 14.57
C ASP A 127 -35.60 -26.75 13.99
N GLU A 128 -35.35 -27.95 13.48
CA GLU A 128 -36.43 -28.91 13.23
C GLU A 128 -37.03 -29.31 14.58
N GLN A 129 -38.06 -28.58 15.01
CA GLN A 129 -38.96 -29.06 16.02
C GLN A 129 -39.74 -30.21 15.38
N SER A 130 -39.30 -31.42 15.70
CA SER A 130 -40.02 -32.66 15.43
C SER A 130 -41.45 -32.52 15.97
N MET A 131 -42.38 -32.20 15.07
CA MET A 131 -43.80 -32.28 15.37
C MET A 131 -44.12 -33.75 15.65
N SER A 132 -44.19 -34.07 16.94
CA SER A 132 -45.01 -35.15 17.43
C SER A 132 -46.40 -34.94 16.87
N SER A 133 -46.87 -35.88 16.05
CA SER A 133 -48.28 -36.04 15.78
C SER A 133 -48.63 -37.50 16.06
N THR A 134 -49.55 -37.61 17.00
CA THR A 134 -50.22 -38.78 17.57
C THR A 134 -50.86 -39.67 16.51
#